data_AF-A0A7Y5NGG9-F1
#
_entry.id   AF-A0A7Y5NGG9-F1
#
_cell.length_a   1.000
_cell.length_b   1.000
_cell.length_c   1.000
_cell.angle_alpha   90.00
_cell.angle_beta   90.00
_cell.angle_gamma   90.00
#
_symmetry.space_group_name_H-M   'P 1'
#
loop_
_entity.id
_entity.type
_entity.pdbx_description
1 polymer ?
#
loop_
_entity_poly.entity_id
_entity_poly.type
_entity_poly.pdbx_seq_one_letter_code
_entity_poly.pdbx_strand_id
1 'polypeptide(L)'
;MKNSRTVLLVVILPLLFWGCSDLLTEAPKQSEVLDGQIEGLSFAQARAHIAGDEAFSELFTPQTGLGPVFNQTSCEGCHPGDGRGHPATNLRRFGKATANGFDYLHDRGGPQLQDRAIPGYPAEQLPADFTGLSERGGPIVVGLGYIEAIPDAAILAKEDPNDADGDGISGRANFVHAPEFLTLGPDKTIRAGKFLGRFGRKATAINLLQQTAGAYLNDIGVTSEFEPLELFNPVLGNHVGDNVPDPEVSTETVNNVVFYLQTLRAPARRNENEAHVRAGERIFAELTCTGCHIPEMQTGPSPIAPLAFQKIALYSDLLLHDMGAALADNYPEGEASGREWRTTPLWGLGNVGNVLGGTPFYLHDGRTSDLSEAIRLHGGEAQAARDRFVNLNEADKAALLAFLQSL
;
A
#
# COMPACT_ATOMS: atom_id res chain seq x y z
N MET A 1 -56.16 -29.05 -50.87
CA MET A 1 -54.78 -28.57 -51.15
C MET A 1 -54.35 -27.63 -50.03
N LYS A 2 -53.28 -27.98 -49.31
CA LYS A 2 -52.39 -27.12 -48.49
C LYS A 2 -53.01 -26.35 -47.31
N ASN A 3 -52.38 -26.14 -46.16
CA ASN A 3 -51.27 -26.75 -45.42
C ASN A 3 -51.17 -25.95 -44.10
N SER A 4 -50.92 -26.64 -42.98
CA SER A 4 -50.04 -26.22 -41.87
C SER A 4 -50.10 -24.76 -41.37
N ARG A 5 -50.56 -24.55 -40.12
CA ARG A 5 -49.92 -23.66 -39.11
C ARG A 5 -50.71 -23.61 -37.79
N THR A 6 -50.61 -24.62 -36.94
CA THR A 6 -51.04 -24.47 -35.53
C THR A 6 -50.40 -25.48 -34.59
N VAL A 7 -49.09 -25.68 -34.67
CA VAL A 7 -48.34 -26.38 -33.62
C VAL A 7 -46.95 -25.75 -33.52
N LEU A 8 -46.86 -24.54 -32.96
CA LEU A 8 -45.57 -23.99 -32.52
C LEU A 8 -45.77 -22.81 -31.56
N LEU A 9 -46.46 -23.01 -30.45
CA LEU A 9 -46.60 -21.92 -29.45
C LEU A 9 -46.65 -22.39 -27.99
N VAL A 10 -46.31 -23.66 -27.70
CA VAL A 10 -46.38 -24.18 -26.33
C VAL A 10 -45.03 -24.70 -25.79
N VAL A 11 -43.96 -24.73 -26.60
CA VAL A 11 -42.65 -25.25 -26.13
C VAL A 11 -41.58 -24.17 -25.89
N ILE A 12 -41.82 -22.91 -26.25
CA ILE A 12 -40.80 -21.84 -26.08
C ILE A 12 -40.96 -21.08 -24.75
N LEU A 13 -42.11 -21.19 -24.06
CA LEU A 13 -42.35 -20.43 -22.84
C LEU A 13 -41.62 -20.92 -21.56
N PRO A 14 -41.24 -22.21 -21.38
CA PRO A 14 -40.50 -22.59 -20.17
C PRO A 14 -38.98 -22.30 -20.27
N LEU A 15 -38.45 -21.98 -21.46
CA LEU A 15 -37.02 -21.64 -21.63
C LEU A 15 -36.67 -20.19 -21.26
N LEU A 16 -37.66 -19.30 -21.13
CA LEU A 16 -37.44 -17.90 -20.76
C LEU A 16 -37.42 -17.65 -19.23
N PHE A 17 -37.85 -18.63 -18.43
CA PHE A 17 -37.88 -18.50 -16.97
C PHE A 17 -36.74 -19.22 -16.24
N TRP A 18 -35.86 -19.91 -16.96
CA TRP A 18 -34.70 -20.63 -16.42
C TRP A 18 -33.35 -20.03 -16.89
N GLY A 19 -33.35 -18.77 -17.34
CA GLY A 19 -32.22 -18.20 -18.08
C GLY A 19 -31.43 -17.07 -17.41
N CYS A 20 -31.86 -16.52 -16.27
CA CYS A 20 -31.25 -15.28 -15.77
C CYS A 20 -30.75 -15.29 -14.32
N SER A 21 -31.04 -16.30 -13.50
CA SER A 21 -30.51 -16.33 -12.12
C SER A 21 -29.06 -16.80 -12.05
N ASP A 22 -28.66 -17.74 -12.91
CA ASP A 22 -27.30 -18.31 -12.90
C ASP A 22 -26.29 -17.51 -13.77
N LEU A 23 -26.78 -16.47 -14.45
CA LEU A 23 -25.98 -15.59 -15.33
C LEU A 23 -25.60 -14.26 -14.67
N LEU A 24 -26.21 -13.96 -13.51
CA LEU A 24 -25.88 -12.80 -12.70
C LEU A 24 -25.12 -13.31 -11.47
N THR A 25 -23.79 -13.21 -11.51
CA THR A 25 -23.00 -13.37 -10.29
C THR A 25 -23.51 -12.36 -9.26
N GLU A 26 -23.84 -12.81 -8.05
CA GLU A 26 -24.11 -11.90 -6.94
C GLU A 26 -22.93 -10.95 -6.79
N ALA A 27 -23.21 -9.66 -6.56
CA ALA A 27 -22.14 -8.71 -6.26
C ALA A 27 -21.36 -9.26 -5.05
N PRO A 28 -20.01 -9.24 -5.08
CA PRO A 28 -19.20 -9.74 -3.98
C PRO A 28 -19.62 -9.04 -2.69
N LYS A 29 -19.59 -9.77 -1.57
CA LYS A 29 -19.92 -9.14 -0.29
C LYS A 29 -18.93 -8.01 -0.04
N GLN A 30 -19.36 -6.95 0.61
CA GLN A 30 -18.49 -5.81 0.91
C GLN A 30 -17.21 -6.21 1.67
N SER A 31 -17.24 -7.28 2.46
CA SER A 31 -16.08 -7.85 3.16
C SER A 31 -15.06 -8.55 2.24
N GLU A 32 -15.43 -8.84 1.00
CA GLU A 32 -14.64 -9.60 0.03
C GLU A 32 -13.96 -8.69 -1.01
N VAL A 33 -14.24 -7.38 -0.97
CA VAL A 33 -13.65 -6.37 -1.88
C VAL A 33 -12.88 -5.35 -1.06
N LEU A 34 -11.79 -4.82 -1.63
CA LEU A 34 -11.03 -3.71 -1.09
C LEU A 34 -11.53 -2.35 -1.63
N ASP A 35 -12.70 -2.30 -2.24
CA ASP A 35 -13.30 -1.05 -2.75
C ASP A 35 -14.30 -0.48 -1.71
N GLY A 36 -14.34 0.84 -1.59
CA GLY A 36 -15.55 1.56 -1.20
C GLY A 36 -15.31 2.76 -0.29
N GLN A 37 -16.20 3.73 -0.34
CA GLN A 37 -16.17 4.89 0.55
C GLN A 37 -16.57 4.54 2.00
N ILE A 38 -16.02 5.27 2.96
CA ILE A 38 -16.48 5.27 4.35
C ILE A 38 -17.93 5.81 4.45
N GLU A 39 -18.68 5.30 5.43
CA GLU A 39 -20.02 5.79 5.70
C GLU A 39 -19.99 7.18 6.37
N GLY A 40 -21.07 7.95 6.21
CA GLY A 40 -21.25 9.23 6.91
C GLY A 40 -20.59 10.45 6.25
N LEU A 41 -20.12 10.34 5.01
CA LEU A 41 -19.69 11.49 4.21
C LEU A 41 -20.87 12.40 3.86
N SER A 42 -20.63 13.72 3.85
CA SER A 42 -21.56 14.68 3.26
C SER A 42 -21.66 14.51 1.74
N PHE A 43 -22.68 15.07 1.11
CA PHE A 43 -22.84 15.03 -0.35
C PHE A 43 -21.63 15.60 -1.10
N ALA A 44 -21.07 16.72 -0.62
CA ALA A 44 -19.89 17.32 -1.24
C ALA A 44 -18.65 16.42 -1.11
N GLN A 45 -18.46 15.80 0.05
CA GLN A 45 -17.38 14.84 0.29
C GLN A 45 -17.53 13.58 -0.59
N ALA A 46 -18.73 13.01 -0.69
CA ALA A 46 -18.97 11.87 -1.55
C ALA A 46 -18.64 12.19 -3.03
N ARG A 47 -18.94 13.41 -3.49
CA ARG A 47 -18.54 13.84 -4.85
C ARG A 47 -17.03 13.95 -5.01
N ALA A 48 -16.30 14.47 -4.00
CA ALA A 48 -14.84 14.54 -4.04
C ALA A 48 -14.21 13.14 -4.02
N HIS A 49 -14.78 12.19 -3.27
CA HIS A 49 -14.36 10.79 -3.28
C HIS A 49 -14.49 10.19 -4.68
N ILE A 50 -15.65 10.36 -5.33
CA ILE A 50 -15.89 9.85 -6.70
C ILE A 50 -14.92 10.50 -7.70
N ALA A 51 -14.71 11.82 -7.62
CA ALA A 51 -13.76 12.50 -8.50
C ALA A 51 -12.31 12.01 -8.29
N GLY A 52 -11.96 11.66 -7.04
CA GLY A 52 -10.66 11.08 -6.72
C GLY A 52 -10.50 9.64 -7.22
N ASP A 53 -11.56 8.83 -7.17
CA ASP A 53 -11.61 7.48 -7.74
C ASP A 53 -11.42 7.50 -9.27
N GLU A 54 -12.12 8.40 -9.95
CA GLU A 54 -11.97 8.64 -11.40
C GLU A 54 -10.54 9.05 -11.76
N ALA A 55 -9.93 9.96 -10.99
CA ALA A 55 -8.55 10.39 -11.20
C ALA A 55 -7.50 9.32 -10.83
N PHE A 56 -7.77 8.50 -9.81
CA PHE A 56 -6.90 7.38 -9.41
C PHE A 56 -6.79 6.31 -10.51
N SER A 57 -7.89 6.12 -11.25
CA SER A 57 -7.99 5.18 -12.36
C SER A 57 -7.62 5.78 -13.73
N GLU A 58 -7.32 7.09 -13.78
CA GLU A 58 -7.01 7.79 -15.02
C GLU A 58 -5.73 7.23 -15.68
N LEU A 59 -5.84 6.91 -16.97
CA LEU A 59 -4.72 6.43 -17.77
C LEU A 59 -4.00 7.58 -18.46
N PHE A 60 -2.78 7.85 -18.03
CA PHE A 60 -1.88 8.80 -18.67
C PHE A 60 -1.27 8.20 -19.94
N THR A 61 -1.21 9.02 -20.98
CA THR A 61 -0.63 8.73 -22.29
C THR A 61 0.37 9.83 -22.65
N PRO A 62 1.25 9.64 -23.64
CA PRO A 62 2.15 10.70 -24.06
C PRO A 62 1.42 11.98 -24.51
N GLN A 63 0.15 11.91 -24.88
CA GLN A 63 -0.65 13.08 -25.28
C GLN A 63 -1.31 13.80 -24.10
N THR A 64 -1.40 13.13 -22.95
CA THR A 64 -2.05 13.63 -21.74
C THR A 64 -1.08 13.86 -20.59
N GLY A 65 0.24 13.87 -20.88
CA GLY A 65 1.25 14.21 -19.87
C GLY A 65 1.96 13.04 -19.21
N LEU A 66 1.96 11.84 -19.83
CA LEU A 66 2.79 10.75 -19.33
C LEU A 66 4.26 11.13 -19.55
N GLY A 67 4.99 11.35 -18.46
CA GLY A 67 6.36 11.88 -18.51
C GLY A 67 7.33 11.02 -19.34
N PRO A 68 8.51 11.58 -19.70
CA PRO A 68 9.52 10.96 -20.55
C PRO A 68 9.92 9.56 -20.11
N VAL A 69 9.97 9.37 -18.80
CA VAL A 69 10.30 8.11 -18.12
C VAL A 69 9.31 7.89 -16.96
N PHE A 70 8.90 6.63 -16.76
CA PHE A 70 7.86 6.27 -15.78
C PHE A 70 7.95 4.78 -15.41
N ASN A 71 7.15 4.33 -14.44
CA ASN A 71 6.97 2.91 -14.10
C ASN A 71 5.57 2.38 -14.46
N GLN A 72 4.53 3.20 -14.28
CA GLN A 72 3.15 2.89 -14.63
C GLN A 72 2.41 4.08 -15.24
N THR A 73 1.22 3.84 -15.79
CA THR A 73 0.41 4.87 -16.46
C THR A 73 -0.80 5.31 -15.65
N SER A 74 -1.02 4.75 -14.45
CA SER A 74 -2.09 5.12 -13.52
C SER A 74 -1.77 4.60 -12.13
N CYS A 75 -2.43 5.13 -11.10
CA CYS A 75 -2.31 4.60 -9.74
C CYS A 75 -2.85 3.17 -9.67
N GLU A 76 -3.98 2.89 -10.34
CA GLU A 76 -4.59 1.55 -10.40
C GLU A 76 -3.64 0.49 -11.00
N GLY A 77 -2.73 0.87 -11.91
CA GLY A 77 -1.71 -0.04 -12.45
C GLY A 77 -0.76 -0.61 -11.39
N CYS A 78 -0.54 0.12 -10.29
CA CYS A 78 0.19 -0.35 -9.11
C CYS A 78 -0.73 -0.92 -8.02
N HIS A 79 -1.97 -0.44 -7.96
CA HIS A 79 -2.94 -0.67 -6.90
C HIS A 79 -4.28 -1.20 -7.45
N PRO A 80 -4.29 -2.39 -8.09
CA PRO A 80 -5.51 -2.89 -8.73
C PRO A 80 -6.60 -3.13 -7.69
N GLY A 81 -7.79 -2.54 -7.92
CA GLY A 81 -8.93 -2.60 -7.00
C GLY A 81 -8.58 -2.16 -5.57
N ASP A 82 -7.81 -1.06 -5.44
CA ASP A 82 -7.28 -0.50 -4.18
C ASP A 82 -6.37 -1.42 -3.38
N GLY A 83 -6.03 -2.54 -4.00
CA GLY A 83 -5.35 -3.63 -3.36
C GLY A 83 -3.86 -3.62 -3.62
N ARG A 84 -3.30 -4.79 -3.42
CA ARG A 84 -1.87 -5.01 -3.58
C ARG A 84 -1.51 -5.17 -5.05
N GLY A 85 -0.39 -4.59 -5.47
CA GLY A 85 0.17 -4.76 -6.81
C GLY A 85 0.76 -6.15 -7.07
N HIS A 86 0.74 -6.56 -8.33
CA HIS A 86 1.39 -7.79 -8.80
C HIS A 86 2.93 -7.62 -8.83
N PRO A 87 3.74 -8.65 -8.56
CA PRO A 87 5.21 -8.53 -8.62
C PRO A 87 5.78 -8.01 -9.95
N ALA A 88 5.04 -8.21 -11.05
CA ALA A 88 5.39 -7.69 -12.37
C ALA A 88 5.30 -6.15 -12.50
N THR A 89 4.68 -5.49 -11.52
CA THR A 89 4.54 -4.03 -11.44
C THR A 89 5.36 -3.46 -10.27
N ASN A 90 6.28 -4.25 -9.71
CA ASN A 90 7.15 -3.80 -8.64
C ASN A 90 8.02 -2.62 -9.09
N LEU A 91 8.13 -1.65 -8.21
CA LEU A 91 9.07 -0.55 -8.32
C LEU A 91 10.44 -0.99 -7.79
N ARG A 92 11.50 -0.46 -8.40
CA ARG A 92 12.88 -0.77 -8.02
C ARG A 92 13.57 0.48 -7.50
N ARG A 93 13.87 0.50 -6.21
CA ARG A 93 14.76 1.52 -5.63
C ARG A 93 16.18 1.02 -5.55
N PHE A 94 17.16 1.85 -5.87
CA PHE A 94 18.54 1.42 -5.95
C PHE A 94 19.53 2.52 -5.58
N GLY A 95 20.71 2.09 -5.15
CA GLY A 95 21.80 2.98 -4.82
C GLY A 95 23.08 2.23 -4.52
N LYS A 96 24.07 2.93 -4.00
CA LYS A 96 25.41 2.41 -3.76
C LYS A 96 25.88 2.74 -2.35
N ALA A 97 26.25 1.71 -1.61
CA ALA A 97 26.96 1.86 -0.36
C ALA A 97 28.35 2.42 -0.65
N THR A 98 28.73 3.43 0.10
CA THR A 98 30.04 4.09 0.04
C THR A 98 30.73 3.96 1.39
N ALA A 99 32.02 4.30 1.45
CA ALA A 99 32.75 4.32 2.71
C ALA A 99 32.15 5.30 3.75
N ASN A 100 31.39 6.30 3.29
CA ASN A 100 30.87 7.39 4.12
C ASN A 100 29.34 7.38 4.26
N GLY A 101 28.64 6.33 3.79
CA GLY A 101 27.18 6.26 3.84
C GLY A 101 26.59 5.60 2.61
N PHE A 102 25.44 6.10 2.15
CA PHE A 102 24.70 5.57 1.00
C PHE A 102 24.49 6.67 -0.03
N ASP A 103 24.89 6.40 -1.27
CA ASP A 103 24.68 7.27 -2.42
C ASP A 103 23.47 6.76 -3.20
N TYR A 104 22.43 7.59 -3.30
CA TYR A 104 21.20 7.26 -4.02
C TYR A 104 21.35 7.35 -5.54
N LEU A 105 22.51 7.73 -6.07
CA LEU A 105 22.80 7.74 -7.50
C LEU A 105 21.83 8.62 -8.32
N HIS A 106 21.48 9.79 -7.78
CA HIS A 106 20.57 10.74 -8.45
C HIS A 106 21.06 11.15 -9.85
N ASP A 107 22.37 11.24 -10.04
CA ASP A 107 22.99 11.52 -11.33
C ASP A 107 22.93 10.35 -12.33
N ARG A 108 22.43 9.18 -11.89
CA ARG A 108 22.36 7.94 -12.67
C ARG A 108 20.98 7.26 -12.59
N GLY A 109 19.92 8.03 -12.35
CA GLY A 109 18.52 7.57 -12.39
C GLY A 109 17.96 7.08 -11.04
N GLY A 110 18.71 7.22 -9.95
CA GLY A 110 18.18 6.95 -8.63
C GLY A 110 17.38 8.13 -8.07
N PRO A 111 16.58 7.96 -7.02
CA PRO A 111 16.55 6.83 -6.08
C PRO A 111 15.65 5.66 -6.53
N GLN A 112 14.87 5.84 -7.60
CA GLN A 112 13.93 4.87 -8.12
C GLN A 112 14.08 4.78 -9.63
N LEU A 113 14.30 3.56 -10.13
CA LEU A 113 14.54 3.30 -11.54
C LEU A 113 13.26 3.52 -12.34
N GLN A 114 13.32 4.40 -13.35
CA GLN A 114 12.26 4.59 -14.34
C GLN A 114 12.47 3.68 -15.54
N ASP A 115 11.95 2.46 -15.45
CA ASP A 115 12.24 1.37 -16.40
C ASP A 115 11.38 1.35 -17.66
N ARG A 116 10.53 2.36 -17.84
CA ARG A 116 9.75 2.62 -19.06
C ARG A 116 9.93 4.06 -19.52
N ALA A 117 9.60 4.29 -20.79
CA ALA A 117 9.68 5.59 -21.42
C ALA A 117 8.66 5.73 -22.55
N ILE A 118 8.26 6.96 -22.87
CA ILE A 118 7.39 7.25 -24.01
C ILE A 118 8.15 7.07 -25.35
N PRO A 119 7.44 6.92 -26.49
CA PRO A 119 8.10 6.74 -27.79
C PRO A 119 9.10 7.86 -28.11
N GLY A 120 10.34 7.48 -28.45
CA GLY A 120 11.42 8.43 -28.76
C GLY A 120 12.37 8.71 -27.58
N TYR A 121 12.06 8.21 -26.39
CA TYR A 121 12.86 8.38 -25.18
C TYR A 121 13.37 7.01 -24.71
N PRO A 122 14.60 6.89 -24.20
CA PRO A 122 15.07 5.63 -23.65
C PRO A 122 14.79 5.56 -22.15
N ALA A 123 14.25 4.42 -21.73
CA ALA A 123 14.12 4.07 -20.33
C ALA A 123 15.47 4.08 -19.61
N GLU A 124 15.43 4.31 -18.30
CA GLU A 124 16.61 4.22 -17.46
C GLU A 124 17.11 2.78 -17.34
N GLN A 125 18.37 2.64 -16.99
CA GLN A 125 19.00 1.33 -16.78
C GLN A 125 19.66 1.31 -15.41
N LEU A 126 19.48 0.18 -14.72
CA LEU A 126 20.11 -0.05 -13.43
C LEU A 126 21.65 -0.05 -13.58
N PRO A 127 22.38 0.87 -12.93
CA PRO A 127 23.84 0.96 -13.07
C PRO A 127 24.54 -0.29 -12.55
N ALA A 128 25.46 -0.90 -13.30
CA ALA A 128 26.07 -2.20 -12.94
C ALA A 128 26.81 -2.25 -11.59
N ASP A 129 27.14 -1.11 -10.98
CA ASP A 129 27.84 -0.98 -9.71
C ASP A 129 26.94 -0.59 -8.53
N PHE A 130 25.62 -0.71 -8.65
CA PHE A 130 24.70 -0.61 -7.51
C PHE A 130 25.01 -1.67 -6.46
N THR A 131 24.73 -1.38 -5.19
CA THR A 131 24.91 -2.35 -4.10
C THR A 131 23.70 -2.45 -3.18
N GLY A 132 22.76 -1.50 -3.24
CA GLY A 132 21.45 -1.57 -2.58
C GLY A 132 20.36 -1.66 -3.64
N LEU A 133 19.41 -2.57 -3.45
CA LEU A 133 18.27 -2.78 -4.35
C LEU A 133 17.06 -3.22 -3.52
N SER A 134 15.97 -2.47 -3.66
CA SER A 134 14.70 -2.70 -2.98
C SER A 134 13.60 -2.88 -4.01
N GLU A 135 13.09 -4.11 -4.12
CA GLU A 135 11.90 -4.46 -4.90
C GLU A 135 10.64 -4.15 -4.09
N ARG A 136 9.71 -3.38 -4.64
CA ARG A 136 8.55 -2.87 -3.91
C ARG A 136 7.26 -3.03 -4.69
N GLY A 137 6.39 -3.92 -4.21
CA GLY A 137 5.03 -4.00 -4.72
C GLY A 137 4.14 -2.90 -4.17
N GLY A 138 3.18 -2.43 -4.97
CA GLY A 138 2.13 -1.51 -4.55
C GLY A 138 1.42 -2.04 -3.30
N PRO A 139 1.42 -1.33 -2.16
CA PRO A 139 0.67 -1.74 -0.98
C PRO A 139 -0.84 -1.63 -1.21
N ILE A 140 -1.63 -2.25 -0.33
CA ILE A 140 -3.05 -1.98 -0.21
C ILE A 140 -3.25 -0.51 0.20
N VAL A 141 -4.19 0.21 -0.44
CA VAL A 141 -4.43 1.65 -0.22
C VAL A 141 -5.73 1.99 0.51
N VAL A 142 -6.41 0.98 1.04
CA VAL A 142 -7.62 1.18 1.84
C VAL A 142 -7.34 1.55 3.28
N GLY A 143 -8.29 2.27 3.89
CA GLY A 143 -8.25 2.65 5.30
C GLY A 143 -7.14 3.64 5.66
N LEU A 144 -6.42 4.19 4.67
CA LEU A 144 -5.27 5.06 4.92
C LEU A 144 -5.63 6.36 5.64
N GLY A 145 -6.85 6.88 5.47
CA GLY A 145 -7.32 8.03 6.23
C GLY A 145 -7.40 7.78 7.73
N TYR A 146 -7.72 6.54 8.16
CA TYR A 146 -7.64 6.22 9.59
C TYR A 146 -6.20 6.24 10.08
N ILE A 147 -5.23 5.74 9.29
CA ILE A 147 -3.80 5.79 9.63
C ILE A 147 -3.32 7.25 9.75
N GLU A 148 -3.72 8.11 8.82
CA GLU A 148 -3.39 9.54 8.86
C GLU A 148 -3.97 10.24 10.09
N ALA A 149 -5.18 9.83 10.52
CA ALA A 149 -5.89 10.38 11.66
C ALA A 149 -5.39 9.88 13.03
N ILE A 150 -4.50 8.88 13.09
CA ILE A 150 -3.86 8.46 14.37
C ILE A 150 -2.99 9.61 14.90
N PRO A 151 -3.12 10.08 16.15
CA PRO A 151 -2.23 11.11 16.69
C PRO A 151 -0.77 10.64 16.73
N ASP A 152 0.20 11.52 16.46
CA ASP A 152 1.64 11.19 16.54
C ASP A 152 1.97 10.55 17.90
N ALA A 153 1.46 11.12 18.99
CA ALA A 153 1.67 10.63 20.35
C ALA A 153 1.20 9.18 20.56
N ALA A 154 0.18 8.71 19.82
CA ALA A 154 -0.30 7.33 19.93
C ALA A 154 0.67 6.32 19.32
N ILE A 155 1.35 6.70 18.22
CA ILE A 155 2.43 5.90 17.59
C ILE A 155 3.68 5.97 18.47
N LEU A 156 4.07 7.17 18.89
CA LEU A 156 5.30 7.37 19.66
C LEU A 156 5.24 6.73 21.07
N ALA A 157 4.05 6.56 21.63
CA ALA A 157 3.87 5.82 22.89
C ALA A 157 4.16 4.32 22.77
N LYS A 158 4.40 3.81 21.56
CA LYS A 158 4.78 2.42 21.29
C LYS A 158 6.28 2.23 21.05
N GLU A 159 7.05 3.32 20.97
CA GLU A 159 8.49 3.23 20.77
C GLU A 159 9.18 2.55 21.97
N ASP A 160 10.03 1.59 21.67
CA ASP A 160 10.99 1.02 22.60
C ASP A 160 12.37 0.80 21.93
N PRO A 161 13.05 1.87 21.49
CA PRO A 161 14.29 1.75 20.71
C PRO A 161 15.46 1.10 21.47
N ASN A 162 15.33 0.89 22.78
CA ASN A 162 16.38 0.32 23.62
C ASN A 162 16.01 -1.05 24.20
N ASP A 163 14.89 -1.65 23.80
CA ASP A 163 14.39 -2.93 24.33
C ASP A 163 14.36 -2.90 25.88
N ALA A 164 13.68 -1.89 26.41
CA ALA A 164 13.67 -1.60 27.85
C ALA A 164 12.95 -2.67 28.66
N ASP A 165 12.00 -3.40 28.06
CA ASP A 165 11.31 -4.52 28.68
C ASP A 165 11.97 -5.89 28.43
N GLY A 166 12.95 -5.97 27.53
CA GLY A 166 13.76 -7.15 27.27
C GLY A 166 13.02 -8.24 26.49
N ASP A 167 11.99 -7.88 25.73
CA ASP A 167 11.24 -8.79 24.86
C ASP A 167 11.96 -9.07 23.51
N GLY A 168 13.03 -8.30 23.22
CA GLY A 168 13.85 -8.41 22.01
C GLY A 168 13.34 -7.61 20.82
N ILE A 169 12.33 -6.76 21.01
CA ILE A 169 11.75 -5.86 20.02
C ILE A 169 12.21 -4.44 20.32
N SER A 170 12.65 -3.72 19.28
CA SER A 170 13.26 -2.39 19.41
C SER A 170 12.59 -1.36 18.51
N GLY A 171 11.25 -1.42 18.47
CA GLY A 171 10.43 -0.58 17.59
C GLY A 171 10.70 0.90 17.77
N ARG A 172 10.90 1.62 16.67
CA ARG A 172 11.07 3.09 16.69
C ARG A 172 10.41 3.77 15.51
N ALA A 173 10.07 5.04 15.65
CA ALA A 173 9.53 5.83 14.55
C ALA A 173 10.62 6.24 13.54
N ASN A 174 10.22 6.45 12.29
CA ASN A 174 11.06 7.14 11.31
C ASN A 174 10.73 8.63 11.30
N PHE A 175 11.74 9.48 11.41
CA PHE A 175 11.58 10.92 11.25
C PHE A 175 12.18 11.40 9.93
N VAL A 176 11.40 12.14 9.15
CA VAL A 176 11.76 12.63 7.81
C VAL A 176 11.56 14.13 7.66
N HIS A 177 12.27 14.73 6.70
CA HIS A 177 12.06 16.13 6.36
C HIS A 177 10.73 16.30 5.62
N ALA A 178 9.98 17.33 5.98
CA ALA A 178 8.81 17.73 5.20
C ALA A 178 9.27 18.39 3.89
N PRO A 179 8.64 18.07 2.75
CA PRO A 179 8.87 18.81 1.51
C PRO A 179 8.32 20.24 1.65
N GLU A 180 8.85 21.16 0.84
CA GLU A 180 8.56 22.60 0.97
C GLU A 180 7.08 22.95 0.85
N PHE A 181 6.34 22.24 -0.02
CA PHE A 181 4.92 22.46 -0.23
C PHE A 181 4.04 22.02 0.95
N LEU A 182 4.60 21.24 1.90
CA LEU A 182 3.82 20.63 2.96
C LEU A 182 3.70 21.55 4.17
N THR A 183 2.51 22.13 4.35
CA THR A 183 2.16 22.85 5.57
C THR A 183 1.60 21.89 6.60
N LEU A 184 2.29 21.75 7.73
CA LEU A 184 1.90 20.85 8.82
C LEU A 184 1.35 21.62 10.03
N GLY A 185 0.33 21.05 10.65
CA GLY A 185 -0.33 21.63 11.82
C GLY A 185 0.52 21.56 13.10
N PRO A 186 0.18 22.35 14.13
CA PRO A 186 0.89 22.39 15.40
C PRO A 186 0.74 21.10 16.23
N ASP A 187 -0.16 20.20 15.82
CA ASP A 187 -0.37 18.88 16.43
C ASP A 187 0.71 17.86 16.05
N LYS A 188 1.53 18.16 15.03
CA LYS A 188 2.60 17.26 14.57
C LYS A 188 3.83 17.35 15.47
N THR A 189 4.41 16.19 15.76
CA THR A 189 5.62 16.05 16.56
C THR A 189 6.84 16.30 15.71
N ILE A 190 7.74 17.14 16.22
CA ILE A 190 9.02 17.47 15.56
C ILE A 190 10.17 16.95 16.42
N ARG A 191 11.07 16.17 15.82
CA ARG A 191 12.36 15.78 16.41
C ARG A 191 13.48 16.23 15.49
N ALA A 192 14.41 17.04 15.99
CA ALA A 192 15.55 17.55 15.22
C ALA A 192 15.19 18.16 13.85
N GLY A 193 14.07 18.91 13.77
CA GLY A 193 13.60 19.53 12.53
C GLY A 193 12.95 18.58 11.52
N LYS A 194 12.66 17.34 11.92
CA LYS A 194 11.98 16.31 11.13
C LYS A 194 10.64 15.95 11.75
N PHE A 195 9.74 15.39 10.95
CA PHE A 195 8.39 15.00 11.32
C PHE A 195 8.23 13.47 11.27
N LEU A 196 7.27 12.96 12.03
CA LEU A 196 6.92 11.53 12.02
C LEU A 196 6.44 11.10 10.64
N GLY A 197 7.16 10.15 10.03
CA GLY A 197 6.73 9.49 8.80
C GLY A 197 5.79 8.32 9.09
N ARG A 198 4.85 8.06 8.17
CA ARG A 198 3.73 7.11 8.35
C ARG A 198 3.52 6.19 7.15
N PHE A 199 3.71 6.73 5.95
CA PHE A 199 3.39 6.05 4.70
C PHE A 199 4.64 5.55 3.97
N GLY A 200 4.44 4.60 3.07
CA GLY A 200 5.51 3.84 2.43
C GLY A 200 6.01 2.65 3.27
N ARG A 201 6.94 1.89 2.70
CA ARG A 201 7.49 0.66 3.30
C ARG A 201 8.41 0.93 4.50
N LYS A 202 9.00 2.13 4.56
CA LYS A 202 9.90 2.57 5.63
C LYS A 202 9.40 3.84 6.33
N ALA A 203 8.10 4.16 6.25
CA ALA A 203 7.51 5.35 6.86
C ALA A 203 8.21 6.66 6.41
N THR A 204 8.34 6.86 5.10
CA THR A 204 9.11 8.00 4.53
C THR A 204 8.24 9.18 4.10
N ALA A 205 6.91 9.02 4.11
CA ALA A 205 5.97 10.10 3.84
C ALA A 205 5.12 10.41 5.09
N ILE A 206 4.97 11.70 5.38
CA ILE A 206 4.32 12.21 6.60
C ILE A 206 2.80 12.11 6.49
N ASN A 207 2.25 12.42 5.32
CA ASN A 207 0.82 12.44 5.06
C ASN A 207 0.52 11.93 3.64
N LEU A 208 -0.77 11.76 3.32
CA LEU A 208 -1.22 11.26 2.03
C LEU A 208 -0.98 12.25 0.90
N LEU A 209 -0.93 13.55 1.16
CA LEU A 209 -0.56 14.55 0.15
C LEU A 209 0.87 14.33 -0.35
N GLN A 210 1.84 14.23 0.56
CA GLN A 210 3.23 13.93 0.20
C GLN A 210 3.35 12.59 -0.54
N GLN A 211 2.65 11.55 -0.06
CA GLN A 211 2.69 10.23 -0.69
C GLN A 211 2.10 10.27 -2.11
N THR A 212 1.00 10.99 -2.31
CA THR A 212 0.27 11.07 -3.59
C THR A 212 1.03 11.91 -4.61
N ALA A 213 1.48 13.11 -4.24
CA ALA A 213 2.28 13.96 -5.11
C ALA A 213 3.58 13.26 -5.53
N GLY A 214 4.24 12.59 -4.57
CA GLY A 214 5.42 11.80 -4.86
C GLY A 214 5.14 10.61 -5.78
N ALA A 215 3.98 9.96 -5.71
CA ALA A 215 3.63 8.85 -6.58
C ALA A 215 3.30 9.31 -8.01
N TYR A 216 2.57 10.42 -8.19
CA TYR A 216 2.36 11.02 -9.50
C TYR A 216 3.68 11.25 -10.24
N LEU A 217 4.65 11.89 -9.57
CA LEU A 217 5.95 12.14 -10.17
C LEU A 217 6.79 10.86 -10.31
N ASN A 218 7.06 10.15 -9.22
CA ASN A 218 8.06 9.08 -9.21
C ASN A 218 7.58 7.76 -9.82
N ASP A 219 6.27 7.50 -9.87
CA ASP A 219 5.76 6.23 -10.36
C ASP A 219 5.13 6.37 -11.76
N ILE A 220 4.54 7.53 -12.05
CA ILE A 220 3.79 7.80 -13.29
C ILE A 220 4.50 8.83 -14.20
N GLY A 221 5.43 9.62 -13.65
CA GLY A 221 6.14 10.66 -14.41
C GLY A 221 5.31 11.93 -14.64
N VAL A 222 4.23 12.14 -13.90
CA VAL A 222 3.27 13.23 -14.09
C VAL A 222 3.53 14.33 -13.05
N THR A 223 3.67 15.58 -13.49
CA THR A 223 3.96 16.70 -12.58
C THR A 223 2.70 17.33 -12.00
N SER A 224 2.86 17.99 -10.86
CA SER A 224 1.80 18.75 -10.18
C SER A 224 2.37 20.05 -9.60
N GLU A 225 1.54 20.96 -9.11
CA GLU A 225 2.04 22.16 -8.40
C GLU A 225 2.88 21.81 -7.15
N PHE A 226 2.69 20.60 -6.59
CA PHE A 226 3.47 20.11 -5.44
C PHE A 226 4.85 19.58 -5.85
N GLU A 227 4.96 19.02 -7.04
CA GLU A 227 6.16 18.39 -7.59
C GLU A 227 6.27 18.77 -9.09
N PRO A 228 6.74 20.00 -9.41
CA PRO A 228 6.58 20.60 -10.74
C PRO A 228 7.75 20.30 -11.69
N LEU A 229 8.72 19.48 -11.27
CA LEU A 229 9.92 19.20 -12.05
C LEU A 229 9.81 17.81 -12.64
N GLU A 230 9.67 17.77 -13.96
CA GLU A 230 9.54 16.52 -14.71
C GLU A 230 10.77 15.62 -14.57
N LEU A 231 10.53 14.31 -14.54
CA LEU A 231 11.60 13.31 -14.56
C LEU A 231 12.19 13.16 -15.96
N PHE A 232 13.49 12.94 -16.02
CA PHE A 232 14.21 12.67 -17.26
C PHE A 232 15.30 11.65 -16.99
N ASN A 233 15.72 10.92 -18.02
CA ASN A 233 16.87 10.02 -17.93
C ASN A 233 18.19 10.84 -17.82
N PRO A 234 18.87 10.84 -16.66
CA PRO A 234 20.00 11.73 -16.43
C PRO A 234 21.26 11.33 -17.21
N VAL A 235 21.37 10.06 -17.62
CA VAL A 235 22.54 9.55 -18.37
C VAL A 235 22.61 10.15 -19.78
N LEU A 236 21.46 10.54 -20.34
CA LEU A 236 21.42 11.19 -21.65
C LEU A 236 21.74 12.69 -21.60
N GLY A 237 21.60 13.32 -20.44
CA GLY A 237 21.93 14.73 -20.20
C GLY A 237 21.04 15.78 -20.87
N ASN A 238 20.13 15.39 -21.77
CA ASN A 238 19.39 16.36 -22.58
C ASN A 238 18.15 16.99 -21.90
N HIS A 239 17.74 16.54 -20.70
CA HIS A 239 16.56 17.06 -19.96
C HIS A 239 15.36 17.31 -20.87
N VAL A 240 15.11 16.39 -21.80
CA VAL A 240 14.02 16.55 -22.77
C VAL A 240 12.74 16.18 -22.05
N GLY A 241 11.83 17.14 -21.93
CA GLY A 241 10.50 16.88 -21.40
C GLY A 241 9.57 16.22 -22.42
N ASP A 242 8.36 15.84 -22.02
CA ASP A 242 7.40 15.13 -22.89
C ASP A 242 6.73 16.03 -23.96
N ASN A 243 6.91 17.36 -23.85
CA ASN A 243 6.29 18.43 -24.66
C ASN A 243 4.81 18.68 -24.39
N VAL A 244 4.31 18.25 -23.23
CA VAL A 244 3.03 18.64 -22.65
C VAL A 244 3.29 19.79 -21.66
N PRO A 245 2.37 20.76 -21.50
CA PRO A 245 2.57 21.85 -20.54
C PRO A 245 2.42 21.41 -19.08
N ASP A 246 3.47 21.62 -18.29
CA ASP A 246 3.44 21.41 -16.84
C ASP A 246 2.65 22.52 -16.08
N PRO A 247 2.02 22.19 -14.94
CA PRO A 247 1.82 20.84 -14.45
C PRO A 247 0.68 20.11 -15.19
N GLU A 248 0.85 18.80 -15.41
CA GLU A 248 -0.13 17.97 -16.11
C GLU A 248 -1.41 17.80 -15.28
N VAL A 249 -1.28 17.64 -13.96
CA VAL A 249 -2.43 17.49 -13.06
C VAL A 249 -2.62 18.73 -12.20
N SER A 250 -3.89 19.13 -12.09
CA SER A 250 -4.28 20.26 -11.25
C SER A 250 -4.16 19.94 -9.76
N THR A 251 -3.98 20.97 -8.94
CA THR A 251 -4.06 20.86 -7.47
C THR A 251 -5.40 20.29 -6.99
N GLU A 252 -6.50 20.56 -7.70
CA GLU A 252 -7.81 19.94 -7.40
C GLU A 252 -7.78 18.43 -7.64
N THR A 253 -7.21 17.97 -8.76
CA THR A 253 -7.06 16.55 -9.08
C THR A 253 -6.26 15.81 -8.01
N VAL A 254 -5.10 16.34 -7.61
CA VAL A 254 -4.27 15.72 -6.56
C VAL A 254 -5.03 15.68 -5.23
N ASN A 255 -5.69 16.76 -4.84
CA ASN A 255 -6.47 16.79 -3.60
C ASN A 255 -7.67 15.84 -3.62
N ASN A 256 -8.32 15.64 -4.77
CA ASN A 256 -9.39 14.66 -4.91
C ASN A 256 -8.86 13.23 -4.72
N VAL A 257 -7.70 12.89 -5.30
CA VAL A 257 -7.06 11.58 -5.05
C VAL A 257 -6.66 11.42 -3.59
N VAL A 258 -6.09 12.44 -2.96
CA VAL A 258 -5.81 12.41 -1.51
C VAL A 258 -7.09 12.18 -0.71
N PHE A 259 -8.17 12.88 -1.04
CA PHE A 259 -9.46 12.73 -0.36
C PHE A 259 -10.05 11.34 -0.56
N TYR A 260 -9.94 10.77 -1.76
CA TYR A 260 -10.30 9.39 -2.06
C TYR A 260 -9.55 8.41 -1.15
N LEU A 261 -8.21 8.49 -1.10
CA LEU A 261 -7.38 7.64 -0.22
C LEU A 261 -7.68 7.84 1.28
N GLN A 262 -8.03 9.07 1.70
CA GLN A 262 -8.48 9.36 3.06
C GLN A 262 -9.84 8.71 3.37
N THR A 263 -10.66 8.48 2.37
CA THR A 263 -12.05 8.06 2.55
C THR A 263 -12.37 6.67 1.99
N LEU A 264 -11.37 5.96 1.48
CA LEU A 264 -11.43 4.52 1.27
C LEU A 264 -11.56 3.80 2.60
N ARG A 265 -12.62 3.01 2.74
CA ARG A 265 -12.96 2.31 3.98
C ARG A 265 -11.94 1.24 4.33
N ALA A 266 -11.74 1.00 5.62
CA ALA A 266 -10.96 -0.15 6.06
C ALA A 266 -11.70 -1.47 5.73
N PRO A 267 -10.99 -2.55 5.37
CA PRO A 267 -11.60 -3.86 5.17
C PRO A 267 -12.29 -4.36 6.44
N ALA A 268 -13.48 -4.92 6.28
CA ALA A 268 -14.15 -5.58 7.39
C ALA A 268 -13.49 -6.94 7.67
N ARG A 269 -13.23 -7.22 8.95
CA ARG A 269 -12.79 -8.54 9.39
C ARG A 269 -13.87 -9.58 9.06
N ARG A 270 -13.43 -10.77 8.65
CA ARG A 270 -14.29 -11.90 8.29
C ARG A 270 -14.23 -12.99 9.36
N ASN A 271 -15.31 -13.78 9.45
CA ASN A 271 -15.38 -15.02 10.23
C ASN A 271 -15.01 -14.87 11.73
N GLU A 272 -15.18 -13.68 12.31
CA GLU A 272 -14.78 -13.34 13.69
C GLU A 272 -15.43 -14.21 14.77
N ASN A 273 -16.61 -14.77 14.49
CA ASN A 273 -17.37 -15.59 15.42
C ASN A 273 -17.00 -17.08 15.33
N GLU A 274 -16.19 -17.48 14.35
CA GLU A 274 -15.80 -18.87 14.16
C GLU A 274 -14.75 -19.29 15.20
N ALA A 275 -14.99 -20.42 15.87
CA ALA A 275 -14.17 -20.86 16.99
C ALA A 275 -12.70 -21.05 16.63
N HIS A 276 -12.41 -21.49 15.40
CA HIS A 276 -11.04 -21.71 14.92
C HIS A 276 -10.31 -20.40 14.60
N VAL A 277 -11.01 -19.38 14.07
CA VAL A 277 -10.46 -18.02 13.87
C VAL A 277 -10.12 -17.38 15.21
N ARG A 278 -11.01 -17.49 16.21
CA ARG A 278 -10.74 -17.03 17.57
C ARG A 278 -9.62 -17.79 18.28
N ALA A 279 -9.41 -19.05 17.93
CA ALA A 279 -8.25 -19.81 18.40
C ALA A 279 -6.95 -19.28 17.77
N GLY A 280 -6.96 -19.02 16.46
CA GLY A 280 -5.84 -18.43 15.74
C GLY A 280 -5.42 -17.06 16.26
N GLU A 281 -6.39 -16.20 16.59
CA GLU A 281 -6.12 -14.88 17.19
C GLU A 281 -5.45 -14.99 18.58
N ARG A 282 -5.87 -15.97 19.39
CA ARG A 282 -5.19 -16.25 20.67
C ARG A 282 -3.77 -16.76 20.45
N ILE A 283 -3.58 -17.68 19.51
CA ILE A 283 -2.25 -18.18 19.14
C ILE A 283 -1.37 -17.02 18.65
N PHE A 284 -1.89 -16.11 17.83
CA PHE A 284 -1.17 -14.93 17.35
C PHE A 284 -0.60 -14.08 18.51
N ALA A 285 -1.39 -13.87 19.56
CA ALA A 285 -0.95 -13.20 20.78
C ALA A 285 0.04 -14.04 21.60
N GLU A 286 -0.18 -15.35 21.74
CA GLU A 286 0.70 -16.28 22.47
C GLU A 286 2.08 -16.41 21.82
N LEU A 287 2.15 -16.31 20.48
CA LEU A 287 3.40 -16.26 19.73
C LEU A 287 4.13 -14.92 19.88
N THR A 288 3.49 -13.92 20.50
CA THR A 288 3.92 -12.52 20.64
C THR A 288 4.03 -11.75 19.33
N CYS A 289 3.29 -12.16 18.28
CA CYS A 289 3.20 -11.39 17.04
C CYS A 289 2.66 -9.97 17.28
N THR A 290 1.87 -9.81 18.35
CA THR A 290 1.32 -8.52 18.82
C THR A 290 2.37 -7.54 19.34
N GLY A 291 3.65 -7.91 19.45
CA GLY A 291 4.71 -6.96 19.81
C GLY A 291 4.83 -5.82 18.80
N CYS A 292 4.80 -6.14 17.50
CA CYS A 292 4.77 -5.16 16.41
C CYS A 292 3.35 -5.01 15.82
N HIS A 293 2.65 -6.14 15.60
CA HIS A 293 1.31 -6.17 15.01
C HIS A 293 0.23 -5.95 16.07
N ILE A 294 0.26 -4.80 16.74
CA ILE A 294 -0.70 -4.48 17.81
C ILE A 294 -2.13 -4.46 17.27
N PRO A 295 -3.11 -5.14 17.91
CA PRO A 295 -4.43 -5.33 17.31
C PRO A 295 -5.16 -4.04 16.97
N GLU A 296 -5.06 -3.04 17.84
CA GLU A 296 -5.92 -1.86 17.78
C GLU A 296 -5.14 -0.56 17.95
N MET A 297 -5.56 0.47 17.23
CA MET A 297 -5.10 1.85 17.36
C MET A 297 -6.30 2.80 17.47
N GLN A 298 -6.05 4.00 17.98
CA GLN A 298 -7.06 5.03 18.18
C GLN A 298 -6.75 6.25 17.31
N THR A 299 -7.72 6.66 16.51
CA THR A 299 -7.65 7.92 15.76
C THR A 299 -8.02 9.11 16.66
N GLY A 300 -7.54 10.29 16.29
CA GLY A 300 -7.75 11.55 16.99
C GLY A 300 -8.80 12.43 16.33
N PRO A 301 -8.75 13.76 16.60
CA PRO A 301 -9.56 14.73 15.87
C PRO A 301 -9.27 14.67 14.36
N SER A 302 -10.32 14.76 13.54
CA SER A 302 -10.20 14.81 12.08
C SER A 302 -11.23 15.79 11.49
N PRO A 303 -10.89 16.54 10.44
CA PRO A 303 -11.86 17.35 9.69
C PRO A 303 -12.88 16.48 8.93
N ILE A 304 -12.57 15.20 8.71
CA ILE A 304 -13.48 14.22 8.11
C ILE A 304 -14.14 13.48 9.27
N ALA A 305 -15.38 13.87 9.61
CA ALA A 305 -16.05 13.39 10.83
C ALA A 305 -16.07 11.86 11.00
N PRO A 306 -16.30 11.04 9.95
CA PRO A 306 -16.24 9.58 10.08
C PRO A 306 -14.87 8.99 10.45
N LEU A 307 -13.78 9.75 10.30
CA LEU A 307 -12.43 9.33 10.70
C LEU A 307 -12.10 9.73 12.13
N ALA A 308 -12.86 10.63 12.74
CA ALA A 308 -12.53 11.20 14.05
C ALA A 308 -12.85 10.22 15.19
N PHE A 309 -11.91 10.05 16.12
CA PHE A 309 -12.07 9.29 17.37
C PHE A 309 -12.56 7.84 17.20
N GLN A 310 -12.24 7.23 16.07
CA GLN A 310 -12.46 5.81 15.77
C GLN A 310 -11.39 4.92 16.39
N LYS A 311 -11.84 3.79 16.93
CA LYS A 311 -11.01 2.64 17.31
C LYS A 311 -10.90 1.70 16.12
N ILE A 312 -9.69 1.44 15.66
CA ILE A 312 -9.44 0.68 14.41
C ILE A 312 -8.63 -0.58 14.69
N ALA A 313 -9.00 -1.69 14.04
CA ALA A 313 -8.29 -2.97 14.14
C ALA A 313 -7.19 -3.06 13.07
N LEU A 314 -6.09 -2.33 13.29
CA LEU A 314 -5.04 -2.13 12.29
C LEU A 314 -4.02 -3.29 12.22
N TYR A 315 -3.76 -3.96 13.36
CA TYR A 315 -2.70 -4.96 13.48
C TYR A 315 -1.32 -4.43 13.08
N SER A 316 -0.97 -3.25 13.58
CA SER A 316 0.29 -2.57 13.32
C SER A 316 0.51 -1.42 14.29
N ASP A 317 1.73 -1.26 14.77
CA ASP A 317 2.19 -0.10 15.56
C ASP A 317 2.69 1.06 14.68
N LEU A 318 2.93 0.79 13.40
CA LEU A 318 3.46 1.74 12.41
C LEU A 318 4.93 2.15 12.66
N LEU A 319 5.64 1.40 13.49
CA LEU A 319 7.05 1.60 13.79
C LEU A 319 7.94 0.79 12.84
N LEU A 320 9.22 1.15 12.81
CA LEU A 320 10.28 0.41 12.13
C LEU A 320 10.83 -0.69 13.02
N HIS A 321 11.04 -1.87 12.44
CA HIS A 321 11.65 -3.04 13.09
C HIS A 321 12.69 -3.71 12.19
N ASP A 322 13.81 -4.18 12.74
CA ASP A 322 14.77 -5.04 12.02
C ASP A 322 14.14 -6.42 11.74
N MET A 323 13.88 -6.72 10.47
CA MET A 323 13.24 -7.97 10.05
C MET A 323 14.24 -9.07 9.66
N GLY A 324 15.53 -8.87 9.95
CA GLY A 324 16.58 -9.83 9.70
C GLY A 324 17.14 -9.82 8.28
N ALA A 325 18.22 -10.59 8.08
CA ALA A 325 18.94 -10.64 6.81
C ALA A 325 18.09 -11.17 5.64
N ALA A 326 17.13 -12.06 5.89
CA ALA A 326 16.28 -12.63 4.84
C ALA A 326 15.34 -11.60 4.18
N LEU A 327 15.00 -10.54 4.92
CA LEU A 327 14.13 -9.46 4.47
C LEU A 327 14.89 -8.13 4.29
N ALA A 328 16.22 -8.13 4.36
CA ALA A 328 17.03 -6.94 4.13
C ALA A 328 17.06 -6.58 2.63
N ASP A 329 16.82 -5.30 2.31
CA ASP A 329 16.97 -4.74 0.96
C ASP A 329 18.30 -3.96 0.76
N ASN A 330 19.08 -3.80 1.84
CA ASN A 330 20.32 -3.01 1.86
C ASN A 330 20.16 -1.59 1.31
N TYR A 331 18.94 -1.04 1.37
CA TYR A 331 18.59 0.27 0.85
C TYR A 331 18.01 1.14 1.99
N PRO A 332 18.81 2.01 2.63
CA PRO A 332 18.34 2.86 3.72
C PRO A 332 17.42 3.97 3.19
N GLU A 333 16.51 4.46 4.04
CA GLU A 333 15.64 5.61 3.73
C GLU A 333 15.31 6.43 4.98
N GLY A 334 15.63 7.72 4.96
CA GLY A 334 15.51 8.55 6.16
C GLY A 334 16.39 8.00 7.27
N GLU A 335 15.79 7.65 8.41
CA GLU A 335 16.48 7.02 9.54
C GLU A 335 16.37 5.49 9.54
N ALA A 336 15.65 4.90 8.57
CA ALA A 336 15.53 3.46 8.41
C ALA A 336 16.76 2.88 7.71
N SER A 337 17.31 1.81 8.25
CA SER A 337 18.36 1.01 7.63
C SER A 337 17.80 0.10 6.53
N GLY A 338 18.70 -0.58 5.81
CA GLY A 338 18.35 -1.59 4.81
C GLY A 338 17.72 -2.88 5.38
N ARG A 339 17.56 -2.99 6.70
CA ARG A 339 16.96 -4.17 7.36
C ARG A 339 15.61 -3.87 8.00
N GLU A 340 15.28 -2.59 8.06
CA GLU A 340 14.14 -2.11 8.81
C GLU A 340 12.96 -1.82 7.91
N TRP A 341 11.81 -2.26 8.38
CA TRP A 341 10.54 -2.08 7.70
C TRP A 341 9.52 -1.54 8.66
N ARG A 342 8.65 -0.67 8.16
CA ARG A 342 7.46 -0.27 8.89
C ARG A 342 6.57 -1.49 9.04
N THR A 343 6.06 -1.75 10.25
CA THR A 343 5.04 -2.78 10.46
C THR A 343 3.88 -2.53 9.48
N THR A 344 3.63 -3.51 8.62
CA THR A 344 2.54 -3.41 7.63
C THR A 344 1.23 -3.75 8.32
N PRO A 345 0.18 -2.91 8.21
CA PRO A 345 -1.16 -3.24 8.68
C PRO A 345 -1.62 -4.57 8.09
N LEU A 346 -2.14 -5.47 8.94
CA LEU A 346 -2.60 -6.79 8.49
C LEU A 346 -4.07 -6.79 8.05
N TRP A 347 -4.79 -5.68 8.19
CA TRP A 347 -6.15 -5.59 7.66
C TRP A 347 -6.19 -5.77 6.13
N GLY A 348 -7.18 -6.48 5.62
CA GLY A 348 -7.28 -6.85 4.21
C GLY A 348 -6.24 -7.87 3.72
N LEU A 349 -5.41 -8.44 4.61
CA LEU A 349 -4.41 -9.45 4.26
C LEU A 349 -5.04 -10.65 3.55
N GLY A 350 -6.21 -11.10 4.01
CA GLY A 350 -6.90 -12.21 3.40
C GLY A 350 -7.64 -11.87 2.10
N ASN A 351 -7.66 -10.60 1.68
CA ASN A 351 -8.26 -10.15 0.42
C ASN A 351 -7.22 -9.89 -0.68
N VAL A 352 -5.91 -10.01 -0.37
CA VAL A 352 -4.82 -9.79 -1.33
C VAL A 352 -4.98 -10.63 -2.61
N GLY A 353 -5.44 -11.87 -2.50
CA GLY A 353 -5.64 -12.74 -3.66
C GLY A 353 -6.83 -12.33 -4.55
N ASN A 354 -7.84 -11.66 -3.99
CA ASN A 354 -9.10 -11.38 -4.70
C ASN A 354 -8.90 -10.40 -5.85
N VAL A 355 -7.98 -9.45 -5.71
CA VAL A 355 -7.66 -8.42 -6.71
C VAL A 355 -6.58 -8.85 -7.71
N LEU A 356 -5.99 -10.04 -7.53
CA LEU A 356 -4.86 -10.56 -8.32
C LEU A 356 -5.18 -11.91 -8.98
N GLY A 357 -6.45 -12.16 -9.31
CA GLY A 357 -6.86 -13.39 -10.01
C GLY A 357 -6.74 -14.66 -9.16
N GLY A 358 -6.79 -14.54 -7.83
CA GLY A 358 -6.84 -15.65 -6.87
C GLY A 358 -5.50 -16.05 -6.26
N THR A 359 -4.37 -15.50 -6.73
CA THR A 359 -3.05 -15.78 -6.15
C THR A 359 -2.56 -14.58 -5.34
N PRO A 360 -2.40 -14.70 -4.01
CA PRO A 360 -1.83 -13.62 -3.22
C PRO A 360 -0.31 -13.57 -3.36
N PHE A 361 0.28 -12.38 -3.15
CA PHE A 361 1.72 -12.20 -3.03
C PHE A 361 2.01 -11.43 -1.74
N TYR A 362 2.96 -11.87 -0.93
CA TYR A 362 3.24 -11.33 0.41
C TYR A 362 4.65 -10.70 0.50
N LEU A 363 4.95 -10.06 1.64
CA LEU A 363 6.20 -9.31 1.93
C LEU A 363 6.31 -7.99 1.17
N HIS A 364 7.46 -7.33 1.15
CA HIS A 364 7.62 -6.02 0.47
C HIS A 364 7.72 -6.17 -1.06
N ASP A 365 8.21 -7.32 -1.53
CA ASP A 365 8.52 -7.59 -2.94
C ASP A 365 7.60 -8.62 -3.60
N GLY A 366 6.69 -9.25 -2.86
CA GLY A 366 5.76 -10.22 -3.42
C GLY A 366 6.37 -11.59 -3.72
N ARG A 367 7.53 -11.95 -3.14
CA ARG A 367 8.26 -13.19 -3.49
C ARG A 367 7.56 -14.51 -3.14
N THR A 368 6.51 -14.49 -2.32
CA THR A 368 5.82 -15.70 -1.87
C THR A 368 4.30 -15.53 -1.85
N SER A 369 3.58 -16.61 -2.16
CA SER A 369 2.12 -16.73 -2.03
C SER A 369 1.69 -17.58 -0.84
N ASP A 370 2.63 -18.07 -0.03
CA ASP A 370 2.38 -18.85 1.19
C ASP A 370 2.59 -17.97 2.43
N LEU A 371 1.54 -17.76 3.22
CA LEU A 371 1.61 -17.05 4.50
C LEU A 371 2.58 -17.71 5.48
N SER A 372 2.65 -19.05 5.48
CA SER A 372 3.58 -19.78 6.34
C SER A 372 5.02 -19.47 5.97
N GLU A 373 5.31 -19.31 4.67
CA GLU A 373 6.62 -18.90 4.20
C GLU A 373 6.92 -17.45 4.55
N ALA A 374 5.94 -16.55 4.39
CA ALA A 374 6.08 -15.17 4.84
C ALA A 374 6.44 -15.11 6.34
N ILE A 375 5.77 -15.90 7.19
CA ILE A 375 6.10 -16.00 8.63
C ILE A 375 7.50 -16.58 8.84
N ARG A 376 7.91 -17.63 8.10
CA ARG A 376 9.26 -18.22 8.22
C ARG A 376 10.39 -17.26 7.87
N LEU A 377 10.12 -16.29 6.99
CA LEU A 377 11.07 -15.26 6.59
C LEU A 377 11.24 -14.14 7.63
N HIS A 378 10.39 -14.08 8.66
CA HIS A 378 10.58 -13.15 9.78
C HIS A 378 11.82 -13.56 10.60
N GLY A 379 12.82 -12.67 10.60
CA GLY A 379 14.00 -12.75 11.45
C GLY A 379 14.17 -11.47 12.26
N GLY A 380 15.39 -11.16 12.68
CA GLY A 380 15.67 -9.95 13.48
C GLY A 380 14.86 -9.94 14.77
N GLU A 381 14.13 -8.86 15.02
CA GLU A 381 13.25 -8.69 16.20
C GLU A 381 12.13 -9.74 16.23
N ALA A 382 11.65 -10.19 15.06
CA ALA A 382 10.56 -11.17 14.95
C ALA A 382 11.03 -12.64 15.03
N GLN A 383 12.35 -12.88 15.20
CA GLN A 383 12.95 -14.22 15.19
C GLN A 383 12.31 -15.17 16.22
N ALA A 384 12.08 -14.69 17.45
CA ALA A 384 11.50 -15.51 18.51
C ALA A 384 10.05 -15.93 18.21
N ALA A 385 9.24 -15.02 17.66
CA ALA A 385 7.87 -15.32 17.25
C ALA A 385 7.84 -16.33 16.09
N ARG A 386 8.73 -16.16 15.10
CA ARG A 386 8.89 -17.10 13.99
C ARG A 386 9.27 -18.50 14.47
N ASP A 387 10.21 -18.63 15.40
CA ASP A 387 10.65 -19.93 15.91
C ASP A 387 9.53 -20.63 16.69
N ARG A 388 8.72 -19.88 17.46
CA ARG A 388 7.52 -20.44 18.10
C ARG A 388 6.50 -20.93 17.07
N PHE A 389 6.26 -20.17 15.98
CA PHE A 389 5.40 -20.60 14.88
C PHE A 389 5.84 -21.92 14.25
N VAL A 390 7.14 -22.07 13.97
CA VAL A 390 7.70 -23.31 13.38
C VAL A 390 7.43 -24.53 14.27
N ASN A 391 7.45 -24.34 15.59
CA ASN A 391 7.23 -25.38 16.59
C ASN A 391 5.75 -25.68 16.90
N LEU A 392 4.80 -24.91 16.35
CA LEU A 392 3.37 -25.22 16.48
C LEU A 392 3.04 -26.57 15.83
N ASN A 393 2.03 -27.25 16.36
CA ASN A 393 1.42 -28.38 15.66
C ASN A 393 0.58 -27.88 14.46
N GLU A 394 0.21 -28.79 13.57
CA GLU A 394 -0.50 -28.43 12.33
C GLU A 394 -1.89 -27.85 12.55
N ALA A 395 -2.59 -28.24 13.63
CA ALA A 395 -3.90 -27.68 13.95
C ALA A 395 -3.79 -26.21 14.39
N ASP A 396 -2.79 -25.89 15.21
CA ASP A 396 -2.53 -24.52 15.67
C ASP A 396 -2.02 -23.63 14.54
N LYS A 397 -1.16 -24.15 13.65
CA LYS A 397 -0.77 -23.44 12.42
C LYS A 397 -1.99 -23.14 11.55
N ALA A 398 -2.86 -24.13 11.32
CA ALA A 398 -4.06 -23.93 10.52
C ALA A 398 -5.00 -22.88 11.14
N ALA A 399 -5.17 -22.90 12.47
CA ALA A 399 -5.97 -21.89 13.18
C ALA A 399 -5.38 -20.48 13.04
N LEU A 400 -4.07 -20.32 13.24
CA LEU A 400 -3.37 -19.05 13.05
C LEU A 400 -3.51 -18.52 11.62
N LEU A 401 -3.31 -19.38 10.62
CA LEU A 401 -3.47 -18.99 9.22
C LEU A 401 -4.91 -18.62 8.88
N ALA A 402 -5.90 -19.30 9.46
CA ALA A 402 -7.30 -18.94 9.30
C ALA A 402 -7.63 -17.58 9.93
N PHE A 403 -7.00 -17.24 11.07
CA PHE A 403 -7.09 -15.91 11.65
C PHE A 403 -6.47 -14.84 10.73
N LEU A 404 -5.27 -15.06 10.20
CA LEU A 404 -4.62 -14.12 9.28
C LEU A 404 -5.42 -13.93 7.99
N GLN A 405 -6.01 -14.99 7.46
CA GLN A 405 -6.92 -14.92 6.31
C GLN A 405 -8.26 -14.26 6.65
N SER A 406 -8.64 -14.22 7.92
CA SER A 406 -9.83 -13.52 8.40
C SER A 406 -9.66 -11.99 8.41
N LEU A 407 -8.41 -11.50 8.39
CA LEU A 407 -8.08 -10.08 8.41
C LEU A 407 -8.25 -9.38 7.07
#